data_AF-A0A9D4FR61-F1
#
_entry.id   AF-A0A9D4FR61-F1
#
_cell.length_a   1.000
_cell.length_b   1.000
_cell.length_c   1.000
_cell.angle_alpha   90.00
_cell.angle_beta   90.00
_cell.angle_gamma   90.00
#
_symmetry.space_group_name_H-M   'P 1'
#
loop_
_entity.id
_entity.type
_entity.pdbx_description
1 polymer ?
#
loop_
_entity_poly.entity_id
_entity_poly.type
_entity_poly.pdbx_seq_one_letter_code
_entity_poly.pdbx_strand_id
1 'polypeptide(L)' 'MMTDLNIQQCGFLEGLGCLMTSFTLRESVYFAREHGSKLYVCYLDGRQAFDKVWHDGLFYKLRTKIDNTSLLAFM' A
#
# COMPACT_ATOMS: atom_id res chain seq x y z
N MET A 1 13.07 -10.08 5.28
CA MET A 1 12.55 -9.02 4.38
C MET A 1 11.05 -9.29 4.19
N MET A 2 10.19 -8.29 4.28
CA MET A 2 8.73 -8.46 4.22
C MET A 2 8.31 -8.75 2.76
N THR A 3 8.30 -10.03 2.36
CA THR A 3 8.23 -10.47 0.96
C THR A 3 6.85 -10.33 0.28
N ASP A 4 5.80 -9.96 1.02
CA ASP A 4 4.41 -9.98 0.51
C ASP A 4 3.83 -8.60 0.20
N LEU A 5 4.65 -7.55 0.19
CA LEU A 5 4.17 -6.20 -0.13
C LEU A 5 4.14 -5.98 -1.64
N ASN A 6 3.14 -5.22 -2.10
CA ASN A 6 3.06 -4.83 -3.51
C ASN A 6 4.28 -3.96 -3.87
N ILE A 7 4.94 -4.27 -5.00
CA ILE A 7 6.10 -3.52 -5.52
C ILE A 7 5.81 -2.02 -5.76
N GLN A 8 4.54 -1.65 -5.90
CA GLN A 8 4.09 -0.26 -6.09
C GLN A 8 3.75 0.44 -4.78
N GLN A 9 3.76 -0.26 -3.64
CA GLN A 9 3.60 0.38 -2.33
C GLN A 9 4.84 1.22 -2.04
N CYS A 10 4.66 2.53 -1.88
CA CYS A 10 5.76 3.43 -1.49
C CYS A 10 5.57 4.06 -0.12
N GLY A 11 4.33 4.13 0.38
CA GLY A 11 4.03 4.70 1.69
C GLY A 11 4.50 3.82 2.83
N PHE A 12 5.09 4.44 3.85
CA PHE A 12 5.57 3.78 5.09
C PHE A 12 6.68 2.73 4.88
N LEU A 13 7.38 2.77 3.74
CA LEU A 13 8.54 1.91 3.48
C LEU A 13 9.83 2.71 3.51
N GLU A 14 10.84 2.14 4.16
CA GLU A 14 12.16 2.75 4.27
C GLU A 14 12.79 2.94 2.88
N GLY A 15 13.39 4.10 2.64
CA GLY A 15 14.02 4.44 1.36
C GLY A 15 13.05 4.76 0.22
N LEU A 16 11.74 4.70 0.45
CA LEU A 16 10.70 5.07 -0.53
C LEU A 16 9.87 6.26 -0.04
N GLY A 17 9.23 6.96 -0.98
CA GLY A 17 8.41 8.12 -0.66
C GLY A 17 7.57 8.63 -1.83
N CYS A 18 6.89 9.75 -1.62
CA CYS A 18 5.91 10.31 -2.54
C CYS A 18 6.49 10.64 -3.93
N LEU A 19 7.80 10.92 -4.02
CA LEU A 19 8.46 11.19 -5.28
C LEU A 19 8.37 9.99 -6.23
N MET A 20 8.57 8.77 -5.72
CA MET A 20 8.49 7.56 -6.54
C MET A 20 7.08 7.33 -7.07
N THR A 21 6.06 7.47 -6.22
CA THR A 21 4.65 7.37 -6.64
C THR A 21 4.29 8.42 -7.69
N SER A 22 4.75 9.67 -7.50
CA SER A 22 4.51 10.76 -8.45
C SER A 22 5.20 10.51 -9.79
N PHE A 23 6.43 9.98 -9.75
CA PHE A 23 7.17 9.61 -10.95
C PHE A 23 6.45 8.48 -11.70
N THR A 24 6.06 7.39 -11.04
CA THR A 24 5.33 6.29 -11.67
C THR A 24 4.02 6.73 -12.33
N LEU A 25 3.25 7.61 -11.68
CA LEU A 25 2.03 8.18 -12.27
C LEU A 25 2.35 8.97 -13.54
N ARG A 26 3.38 9.84 -13.49
CA ARG A 26 3.78 10.65 -14.65
C ARG A 26 4.24 9.81 -15.83
N GLU A 27 5.08 8.81 -15.59
CA GLU A 27 5.56 7.92 -16.65
C GLU A 27 4.40 7.10 -17.25
N SER A 28 3.43 6.68 -16.43
CA SER A 28 2.21 6.01 -16.93
C SER A 28 1.38 6.92 -17.84
N VAL A 29 1.28 8.21 -17.51
CA VAL A 29 0.62 9.23 -18.34
C VAL A 29 1.35 9.43 -19.66
N TYR A 30 2.68 9.58 -19.62
CA TYR A 30 3.48 9.76 -20.83
C TYR A 30 3.44 8.55 -21.74
N PHE A 31 3.58 7.34 -21.19
CA PHE A 31 3.46 6.11 -21.94
C PHE A 31 2.13 6.04 -22.70
N ALA A 32 1.00 6.28 -22.03
CA ALA A 32 -0.31 6.25 -22.67
C ALA A 32 -0.44 7.31 -23.77
N ARG A 33 0.10 8.52 -23.53
CA ARG A 33 0.07 9.63 -24.49
C ARG A 33 0.88 9.32 -25.75
N GLU A 34 2.09 8.78 -25.61
CA GLU A 34 2.95 8.40 -26.73
C GLU A 34 2.32 7.33 -27.63
N HIS A 35 1.52 6.44 -27.04
CA HIS A 35 0.82 5.36 -27.75
C HIS A 35 -0.60 5.75 -28.20
N GLY A 36 -0.99 7.03 -28.09
CA GLY A 36 -2.32 7.52 -28.47
C GLY A 36 -3.48 6.85 -27.72
N SER A 37 -3.20 6.26 -26.55
CA SER A 37 -4.15 5.48 -25.77
C SER A 37 -4.89 6.35 -24.76
N LYS A 38 -6.18 6.05 -24.52
CA LYS A 38 -6.95 6.70 -23.46
C LYS A 38 -6.46 6.21 -22.09
N LEU A 39 -6.22 7.14 -21.17
CA LEU A 39 -5.89 6.85 -19.78
C LEU A 39 -7.00 7.38 -18.87
N TYR A 40 -7.38 6.58 -17.88
CA TYR A 40 -8.34 6.95 -16.84
C TYR A 40 -7.66 6.77 -15.48
N VAL A 41 -7.83 7.75 -14.59
CA VAL A 41 -7.22 7.75 -13.25
C VAL A 41 -8.33 7.82 -12.20
N CYS A 42 -8.25 6.95 -11.19
CA CYS A 42 -9.16 6.95 -10.05
C CYS A 42 -8.36 7.29 -8.79
N TYR A 43 -8.75 8.36 -8.10
CA TYR A 43 -8.18 8.73 -6.80
C TYR A 43 -9.05 8.15 -5.70
N LEU A 44 -8.46 7.27 -4.88
CA LEU A 44 -9.12 6.60 -3.77
C LEU A 44 -8.50 7.09 -2.46
N ASP A 45 -9.36 7.38 -1.48
CA ASP A 45 -8.94 7.74 -0.12
C ASP A 45 -9.83 7.07 0.92
N GLY A 46 -9.23 6.71 2.06
CA GLY A 46 -9.90 6.03 3.16
C GLY A 46 -10.27 7.00 4.28
N ARG A 47 -11.57 7.26 4.47
CA ARG A 47 -12.02 8.11 5.58
C ARG A 47 -11.69 7.46 6.92
N GLN A 48 -10.91 8.15 7.76
CA GLN A 48 -10.51 7.69 9.10
C GLN A 48 -9.82 6.32 9.03
N ALA A 49 -8.86 6.18 8.12
CA ALA A 49 -8.22 4.90 7.78
C ALA A 49 -7.65 4.14 8.99
N PHE A 50 -7.11 4.86 9.99
CA PHE A 50 -6.54 4.25 11.20
C PHE A 50 -7.58 4.00 12.30
N ASP A 51 -8.65 4.79 12.36
CA ASP A 51 -9.68 4.62 13.40
C ASP A 51 -10.66 3.47 13.07
N LYS A 52 -10.84 3.16 11.78
CA LYS A 52 -11.82 2.18 11.28
C LYS A 52 -11.20 0.84 10.88
N VAL A 53 -10.02 0.52 11.39
CA VAL A 53 -9.34 -0.73 11.08
C VAL A 53 -10.13 -1.92 11.65
N TRP A 54 -10.41 -2.91 10.81
CA TRP A 54 -11.01 -4.17 11.27
C TRP A 54 -9.94 -5.02 11.98
N HIS A 55 -9.93 -4.97 13.30
CA HIS A 55 -8.90 -5.60 14.14
C HIS A 55 -8.80 -7.11 13.95
N ASP A 56 -9.91 -7.86 13.90
CA ASP A 56 -9.84 -9.32 13.70
C ASP A 56 -9.17 -9.68 12.37
N GLY A 57 -9.53 -8.95 11.30
CA GLY A 57 -8.93 -9.12 9.99
C GLY A 57 -7.44 -8.73 9.97
N LEU A 58 -7.07 -7.71 10.72
CA LEU A 58 -5.67 -7.30 10.90
C LEU A 58 -4.86 -8.40 11.60
N PHE A 59 -5.32 -8.91 12.74
CA PHE A 59 -4.62 -9.98 13.47
C PHE A 59 -4.59 -11.29 12.69
N TYR A 60 -5.66 -11.62 11.96
CA TYR A 60 -5.65 -12.75 11.03
C TYR A 60 -4.52 -12.63 10.00
N LYS A 61 -4.27 -11.44 9.43
CA LYS A 61 -3.17 -11.20 8.48
C LYS A 61 -1.79 -11.22 9.14
N LEU A 62 -1.70 -10.79 10.40
CA LEU A 62 -0.43 -10.69 11.13
C LEU A 62 0.00 -11.98 11.82
N ARG A 63 -0.88 -12.97 11.98
CA ARG A 63 -0.60 -14.22 12.73
C ARG A 63 0.64 -14.99 12.29
N THR A 64 1.06 -14.85 11.03
CA THR A 64 2.25 -15.53 10.47
C THR A 64 3.51 -14.67 10.54
N LYS A 65 3.39 -13.42 10.96
CA LYS A 65 4.45 -12.39 10.97
C LYS A 65 4.76 -11.85 12.37
N ILE A 66 4.01 -12.27 13.38
CA ILE A 66 4.12 -11.85 14.77
C ILE A 66 4.32 -13.11 15.62
N ASP A 67 5.13 -13.04 16.67
CA ASP A 67 5.32 -14.15 17.61
C ASP A 67 4.08 -14.34 18.50
N ASN A 68 3.92 -15.56 19.05
CA ASN A 68 2.75 -15.89 19.87
C ASN A 68 2.61 -15.00 21.11
N THR A 69 3.72 -14.54 21.70
CA THR A 69 3.69 -13.68 22.90
C THR A 69 3.09 -12.33 22.56
N SER A 70 3.56 -11.72 21.48
CA SER A 70 3.03 -10.45 20.97
C SER A 70 1.56 -10.58 20.57
N LEU A 71 1.16 -11.68 19.93
CA LEU A 71 -0.23 -11.91 19.53
C LEU A 71 -1.18 -12.04 20.73
N LEU A 72 -0.76 -12.74 21.78
CA LEU A 72 -1.52 -12.87 23.03
C LEU A 72 -1.62 -11.55 23.81
N ALA A 73 -0.66 -10.63 23.67
CA ALA A 73 -0.72 -9.32 24.33
C ALA A 73 -1.80 -8.38 23.74
N PHE A 74 -2.27 -8.66 22.53
CA PHE A 74 -3.26 -7.85 21.82
C PHE A 74 -4.65 -8.49 21.72
N MET A 75 -4.80 -9.75 22.15
CA MET A 75 -6.09 -10.44 22.29
C MET A 75 -6.64 -10.29 23.70
#